data_AF-A0A0M0G5L4-F1
#
_entry.id   AF-A0A0M0G5L4-F1
#
_cell.length_a   1.000
_cell.length_b   1.000
_cell.length_c   1.000
_cell.angle_alpha   90.00
_cell.angle_beta   90.00
_cell.angle_gamma   90.00
#
_symmetry.space_group_name_H-M   'P 1'
#
loop_
_entity.id
_entity.type
_entity.pdbx_description
1 polymer ?
#
loop_
_entity_poly.entity_id
_entity_poly.type
_entity_poly.pdbx_seq_one_letter_code
_entity_poly.pdbx_strand_id
1 'polypeptide(L)'
;MALGITIVGLLLASCTSGDDSADTSAEERDNRSEENNENGTDNQTEDGNASDEEKSEQPSTSDQADDEEYYKELAVLGEYDDDLYPDVLKNLELPGIHENTLIYNGTINPDHSIRFEFPHDEKTIDPEVSEEGHFSISFSDKEIRENDDIRVYIFGGGLPHEQTFELPVHPSEEGMEVIQSDADTSAQEEALLEEVSLPDIQTGTKTYEAETGDMVENVHYSIDGEMVRQDLLVKSADHDNPEGEIVVEFDESSAAGQTFEFYILANGVTAKIEKQVEKSSEDEQQSADRIREETELPEITLDTTNYEGKTDPNAEVKVTDPELPNWIVTLDLDEDGNFTLPLEDRIEEPGQIIQFTITDEDGNSTTIEKEVQ
;
A
#
# COMPACT_ATOMS: atom_id res chain seq x y z
N MET A 1 -3.73 -34.69 36.44
CA MET A 1 -2.64 -35.55 36.97
C MET A 1 -1.67 -35.80 35.85
N ALA A 2 -0.43 -35.36 36.05
CA ALA A 2 0.65 -35.31 35.08
C ALA A 2 1.30 -36.68 34.81
N LEU A 3 1.89 -36.82 33.63
CA LEU A 3 3.11 -37.57 33.28
C LEU A 3 3.16 -37.61 31.73
N GLY A 4 4.23 -37.29 31.02
CA GLY A 4 5.60 -36.95 31.39
C GLY A 4 6.41 -36.96 30.09
N ILE A 5 7.12 -35.86 29.84
CA ILE A 5 7.95 -35.59 28.66
C ILE A 5 9.11 -36.59 28.58
N THR A 6 9.40 -37.11 27.38
CA THR A 6 10.62 -37.88 27.10
C THR A 6 11.59 -37.03 26.28
N ILE A 7 12.70 -36.68 26.92
CA ILE A 7 13.88 -36.04 26.33
C ILE A 7 14.80 -37.16 25.80
N VAL A 8 15.29 -37.04 24.57
CA VAL A 8 16.47 -37.78 24.10
C VAL A 8 17.51 -36.76 23.68
N GLY A 9 18.53 -36.59 24.54
CA GLY A 9 19.78 -35.93 24.20
C GLY A 9 20.78 -36.95 23.64
N LEU A 10 21.49 -36.57 22.58
CA LEU A 10 22.64 -37.30 22.07
C LEU A 10 23.88 -36.41 22.17
N LEU A 11 24.90 -36.91 22.86
CA LEU A 11 26.09 -36.18 23.28
C LEU A 11 27.34 -36.90 22.72
N LEU A 12 28.11 -36.15 21.94
CA LEU A 12 29.55 -36.18 21.63
C LEU A 12 30.27 -37.48 21.19
N ALA A 13 31.05 -37.33 20.11
CA ALA A 13 32.41 -37.87 20.05
C ALA A 13 33.32 -36.99 19.16
N SER A 14 34.20 -36.26 19.82
CA SER A 14 35.38 -35.59 19.27
C SER A 14 36.54 -36.58 19.06
N CYS A 15 37.30 -36.43 17.97
CA CYS A 15 38.66 -36.97 17.84
C CYS A 15 39.54 -35.98 17.06
N THR A 16 40.60 -35.55 17.74
CA THR A 16 41.70 -34.69 17.29
C THR A 16 42.97 -35.51 17.07
N SER A 17 43.77 -35.14 16.06
CA SER A 17 45.27 -35.15 15.96
C SER A 17 45.63 -35.36 14.47
N GLY A 18 46.26 -34.42 13.76
CA GLY A 18 47.66 -33.96 13.90
C GLY A 18 48.58 -34.93 13.13
N ASP A 19 49.56 -34.57 12.30
CA ASP A 19 50.21 -33.30 11.96
C ASP A 19 51.15 -33.56 10.72
N ASP A 20 51.83 -32.51 10.27
CA ASP A 20 53.09 -32.46 9.49
C ASP A 20 53.12 -32.30 7.95
N SER A 21 53.24 -31.01 7.56
CA SER A 21 54.42 -30.38 6.94
C SER A 21 54.73 -30.55 5.43
N ALA A 22 54.82 -29.41 4.71
CA ALA A 22 56.05 -28.93 4.05
C ALA A 22 55.82 -27.58 3.32
N ASP A 23 56.30 -26.52 3.97
CA ASP A 23 57.11 -25.38 3.49
C ASP A 23 57.25 -25.08 1.97
N THR A 24 56.99 -23.83 1.56
CA THR A 24 58.00 -22.95 0.95
C THR A 24 57.54 -21.48 0.85
N SER A 25 58.30 -20.65 1.56
CA SER A 25 58.56 -19.20 1.50
C SER A 25 58.95 -18.70 0.08
N ALA A 26 59.02 -17.42 -0.31
CA ALA A 26 58.80 -16.07 0.24
C ALA A 26 58.89 -15.07 -0.95
N GLU A 27 58.39 -13.85 -0.81
CA GLU A 27 59.15 -12.58 -0.96
C GLU A 27 58.17 -11.38 -0.90
N GLU A 28 58.22 -10.67 0.24
CA GLU A 28 57.83 -9.27 0.35
C GLU A 28 58.81 -8.39 -0.43
N ARG A 29 58.31 -7.33 -1.07
CA ARG A 29 59.08 -6.08 -1.24
C ARG A 29 58.18 -4.86 -1.02
N ASP A 30 58.54 -4.14 0.04
CA ASP A 30 58.33 -2.71 0.26
C ASP A 30 58.51 -1.87 -1.00
N ASN A 31 57.69 -0.83 -1.15
CA ASN A 31 58.22 0.46 -1.58
C ASN A 31 57.39 1.64 -1.07
N ARG A 32 58.00 2.44 -0.19
CA ARG A 32 57.58 3.77 0.23
C ARG A 32 58.68 4.76 -0.15
N SER A 33 58.31 5.86 -0.81
CA SER A 33 58.97 7.19 -0.91
C SER A 33 58.48 7.85 -2.21
N GLU A 34 58.33 9.16 -2.38
CA GLU A 34 58.30 10.39 -1.57
C GLU A 34 58.02 11.50 -2.61
N GLU A 35 57.21 12.50 -2.22
CA GLU A 35 57.34 13.94 -2.50
C GLU A 35 57.48 14.59 -3.92
N ASN A 36 56.75 15.72 -3.99
CA ASN A 36 56.96 16.97 -4.76
C ASN A 36 56.56 16.94 -6.25
N ASN A 37 55.85 17.94 -6.82
CA ASN A 37 55.98 19.38 -6.57
C ASN A 37 54.77 20.18 -7.08
N GLU A 38 54.66 21.37 -6.50
CA GLU A 38 53.74 22.48 -6.72
C GLU A 38 53.57 22.93 -8.20
N ASN A 39 52.39 23.44 -8.54
CA ASN A 39 52.31 24.75 -9.21
C ASN A 39 50.94 25.40 -8.98
N GLY A 40 50.93 26.52 -8.25
CA GLY A 40 49.79 27.40 -8.12
C GLY A 40 49.62 28.30 -9.34
N THR A 41 48.39 28.74 -9.59
CA THR A 41 48.15 30.00 -10.30
C THR A 41 46.85 30.60 -9.77
N ASP A 42 47.01 31.67 -8.98
CA ASP A 42 45.95 32.62 -8.64
C ASP A 42 45.36 33.22 -9.92
N ASN A 43 44.03 33.34 -9.96
CA ASN A 43 43.40 34.45 -10.67
C ASN A 43 42.06 34.81 -9.98
N GLN A 44 42.06 35.98 -9.35
CA GLN A 44 40.86 36.66 -8.88
C GLN A 44 40.14 37.35 -10.05
N THR A 45 38.82 37.19 -10.11
CA THR A 45 37.83 38.14 -10.68
C THR A 45 36.47 37.70 -10.11
N GLU A 46 35.92 38.45 -9.16
CA GLU A 46 34.86 39.47 -9.32
C GLU A 46 33.44 38.89 -9.51
N ASP A 47 32.65 39.09 -8.45
CA ASP A 47 31.21 39.37 -8.35
C ASP A 47 30.25 38.83 -9.42
N GLY A 48 29.28 38.03 -8.94
CA GLY A 48 28.00 37.89 -9.62
C GLY A 48 27.16 36.70 -9.17
N ASN A 49 26.05 37.02 -8.49
CA ASN A 49 24.83 36.23 -8.36
C ASN A 49 24.84 35.03 -7.38
N ALA A 50 24.44 35.32 -6.14
CA ALA A 50 23.76 34.33 -5.30
C ALA A 50 22.35 34.13 -5.87
N SER A 51 22.11 32.97 -6.44
CA SER A 51 20.77 32.37 -6.50
C SER A 51 20.70 31.42 -5.32
N ASP A 52 19.87 31.76 -4.35
CA ASP A 52 19.43 30.85 -3.29
C ASP A 52 18.71 29.68 -3.98
N GLU A 53 19.39 28.54 -4.07
CA GLU A 53 18.73 27.25 -4.17
C GLU A 53 18.40 26.85 -2.73
N GLU A 54 17.13 27.02 -2.34
CA GLU A 54 16.57 26.33 -1.17
C GLU A 54 16.71 24.84 -1.43
N LYS A 55 17.75 24.27 -0.85
CA LYS A 55 17.98 22.85 -0.76
C LYS A 55 16.96 22.31 0.24
N SER A 56 16.01 21.50 -0.23
CA SER A 56 15.17 20.66 0.62
C SER A 56 16.08 19.71 1.39
N GLU A 57 16.37 20.05 2.64
CA GLU A 57 17.07 19.16 3.57
C GLU A 57 16.01 18.29 4.26
N GLN A 58 15.53 17.29 3.53
CA GLN A 58 14.89 16.13 4.16
C GLN A 58 15.99 15.36 4.91
N PRO A 59 15.84 15.09 6.23
CA PRO A 59 16.79 14.27 6.95
C PRO A 59 16.62 12.83 6.45
N SER A 60 17.61 12.35 5.71
CA SER A 60 17.85 10.92 5.54
C SER A 60 19.14 10.60 6.28
N THR A 61 19.02 9.77 7.31
CA THR A 61 20.09 9.12 8.10
C THR A 61 20.83 9.95 9.17
N SER A 62 20.40 9.71 10.41
CA SER A 62 21.20 9.39 11.61
C SER A 62 21.94 10.48 12.41
N ASP A 63 21.21 11.41 13.01
CA ASP A 63 21.60 11.99 14.32
C ASP A 63 20.34 12.43 15.10
N GLN A 64 20.00 11.71 16.19
CA GLN A 64 18.80 11.95 17.02
C GLN A 64 18.65 13.40 17.54
N ALA A 65 19.75 14.16 17.59
CA ALA A 65 19.75 15.57 17.99
C ALA A 65 19.24 16.51 16.88
N ASP A 66 19.48 16.16 15.61
CA ASP A 66 19.07 16.95 14.45
C ASP A 66 17.56 16.79 14.21
N ASP A 67 17.03 15.58 14.42
CA ASP A 67 15.58 15.30 14.35
C ASP A 67 14.79 16.05 15.43
N GLU A 68 15.31 16.10 16.66
CA GLU A 68 14.70 16.87 17.74
C GLU A 68 14.67 18.38 17.47
N GLU A 69 15.69 18.93 16.80
CA GLU A 69 15.73 20.35 16.43
C GLU A 69 14.71 20.64 15.32
N TYR A 70 14.64 19.77 14.31
CA TYR A 70 13.63 19.83 13.26
C TYR A 70 12.19 19.85 13.82
N TYR A 71 11.83 18.92 14.72
CA TYR A 71 10.48 18.90 15.30
C TYR A 71 10.19 20.10 16.21
N LYS A 72 11.21 20.73 16.81
CA LYS A 72 11.04 21.98 17.56
C LYS A 72 10.70 23.15 16.63
N GLU A 73 11.19 23.14 15.39
CA GLU A 73 10.85 24.16 14.39
C GLU A 73 9.41 23.99 13.87
N LEU A 74 8.94 22.75 13.75
CA LEU A 74 7.56 22.43 13.36
C LEU A 74 6.54 22.66 14.48
N ALA A 75 6.98 22.68 15.75
CA ALA A 75 6.10 22.81 16.89
C ALA A 75 5.42 24.19 16.96
N VAL A 76 4.10 24.20 17.06
CA VAL A 76 3.31 25.42 17.25
C VAL A 76 3.19 25.72 18.74
N LEU A 77 3.98 26.69 19.22
CA LEU A 77 3.94 27.14 20.61
C LEU A 77 2.87 28.23 20.80
N GLY A 78 1.98 28.04 21.77
CA GLY A 78 0.92 29.00 22.08
C GLY A 78 1.43 30.32 22.70
N GLU A 79 0.57 31.35 22.73
CA GLU A 79 0.88 32.65 23.35
C GLU A 79 1.14 32.57 24.88
N TYR A 80 0.87 31.43 25.51
CA TYR A 80 0.90 31.22 26.96
C TYR A 80 1.84 30.08 27.38
N ASP A 81 3.14 30.14 27.05
CA ASP A 81 4.17 29.21 27.58
C ASP A 81 3.73 27.73 27.63
N ASP A 82 3.02 27.25 26.61
CA ASP A 82 2.85 25.82 26.40
C ASP A 82 4.16 25.32 25.80
N ASP A 83 5.15 25.14 26.67
CA ASP A 83 6.45 24.58 26.31
C ASP A 83 6.23 23.21 25.68
N LEU A 84 6.85 22.98 24.52
CA LEU A 84 6.92 21.66 23.90
C LEU A 84 7.41 20.64 24.92
N TYR A 85 6.55 19.71 25.30
CA TYR A 85 6.86 18.79 26.39
C TYR A 85 7.90 17.77 25.91
N PRO A 86 9.11 17.71 26.49
CA PRO A 86 10.22 16.95 25.90
C PRO A 86 9.93 15.48 25.66
N ASP A 87 9.07 14.86 26.48
CA ASP A 87 8.72 13.45 26.31
C ASP A 87 8.00 13.20 24.99
N VAL A 88 7.32 14.18 24.38
CA VAL A 88 6.64 14.01 23.08
C VAL A 88 7.60 13.69 21.94
N LEU A 89 8.86 14.15 22.03
CA LEU A 89 9.85 14.03 20.95
C LEU A 89 10.58 12.68 20.93
N LYS A 90 10.51 11.91 22.01
CA LYS A 90 11.40 10.76 22.23
C LYS A 90 11.34 9.68 21.15
N ASN A 91 10.13 9.41 20.65
CA ASN A 91 9.85 8.45 19.58
C ASN A 91 9.11 9.13 18.42
N LEU A 92 9.25 10.46 18.28
CA LEU A 92 8.51 11.18 17.25
C LEU A 92 9.20 11.00 15.90
N GLU A 93 8.42 10.49 14.95
CA GLU A 93 8.78 10.51 13.54
C GLU A 93 7.61 11.07 12.74
N LEU A 94 7.79 12.27 12.19
CA LEU A 94 6.86 12.90 11.26
C LEU A 94 7.63 13.27 9.98
N PRO A 95 7.83 12.31 9.05
CA PRO A 95 8.54 12.58 7.82
C PRO A 95 7.85 13.66 6.96
N GLY A 96 8.55 14.20 5.97
CA GLY A 96 7.95 15.22 5.08
C GLY A 96 6.80 14.65 4.26
N ILE A 97 5.78 15.48 4.05
CA ILE A 97 4.61 15.13 3.24
C ILE A 97 4.74 15.84 1.90
N HIS A 98 4.37 15.16 0.82
CA HIS A 98 4.35 15.71 -0.53
C HIS A 98 2.92 15.76 -1.07
N GLU A 99 2.65 16.63 -2.04
CA GLU A 99 1.33 16.77 -2.65
C GLU A 99 0.80 15.46 -3.30
N ASN A 100 1.70 14.55 -3.71
CA ASN A 100 1.37 13.23 -4.23
C ASN A 100 1.32 12.12 -3.17
N THR A 101 1.55 12.41 -1.88
CA THR A 101 1.50 11.40 -0.81
C THR A 101 0.10 10.80 -0.66
N LEU A 102 0.03 9.47 -0.66
CA LEU A 102 -1.19 8.67 -0.48
C LEU A 102 -1.14 7.84 0.80
N ILE A 103 0.03 7.33 1.14
CA ILE A 103 0.25 6.55 2.36
C ILE A 103 1.30 7.27 3.20
N TYR A 104 0.99 7.53 4.46
CA TYR A 104 1.87 8.24 5.38
C TYR A 104 2.08 7.42 6.64
N ASN A 105 3.33 7.04 6.90
CA ASN A 105 3.74 6.31 8.09
C ASN A 105 4.59 7.19 9.00
N GLY A 106 4.54 6.92 10.30
CA GLY A 106 5.39 7.58 11.27
C GLY A 106 5.25 6.96 12.64
N THR A 107 5.88 7.59 13.63
CA THR A 107 5.87 7.11 15.02
C THR A 107 5.58 8.22 16.02
N ILE A 108 4.95 7.81 17.12
CA ILE A 108 4.80 8.59 18.35
C ILE A 108 5.16 7.70 19.54
N ASN A 109 4.98 8.18 20.77
CA ASN A 109 5.12 7.30 21.93
C ASN A 109 3.94 6.30 22.01
N PRO A 110 4.18 5.02 22.39
CA PRO A 110 3.18 3.96 22.55
C PRO A 110 1.87 4.26 23.30
N ASP A 111 1.87 5.24 24.20
CA ASP A 111 0.70 5.60 25.02
C ASP A 111 0.04 6.92 24.58
N HIS A 112 0.54 7.51 23.49
CA HIS A 112 0.02 8.75 22.92
C HIS A 112 -1.03 8.43 21.85
N SER A 113 -1.82 9.43 21.52
CA SER A 113 -2.72 9.44 20.38
C SER A 113 -2.33 10.61 19.49
N ILE A 114 -2.60 10.47 18.19
CA ILE A 114 -2.30 11.48 17.18
C ILE A 114 -3.57 11.81 16.38
N ARG A 115 -3.67 13.04 15.90
CA ARG A 115 -4.74 13.53 15.04
C ARG A 115 -4.18 14.44 13.96
N PHE A 116 -4.64 14.27 12.73
CA PHE A 116 -4.31 15.08 11.58
C PHE A 116 -5.52 15.93 11.17
N GLU A 117 -5.30 17.24 11.03
CA GLU A 117 -6.27 18.20 10.52
C GLU A 117 -5.74 18.79 9.21
N PHE A 118 -6.55 18.71 8.16
CA PHE A 118 -6.19 19.12 6.81
C PHE A 118 -6.80 20.50 6.51
N PRO A 119 -6.08 21.39 5.80
CA PRO A 119 -6.53 22.77 5.61
C PRO A 119 -7.80 22.90 4.74
N HIS A 120 -8.06 21.95 3.85
CA HIS A 120 -9.20 21.96 2.93
C HIS A 120 -10.29 20.92 3.26
N ASP A 121 -10.15 20.19 4.37
CA ASP A 121 -11.12 19.17 4.82
C ASP A 121 -11.49 19.41 6.29
N GLU A 122 -12.80 19.49 6.58
CA GLU A 122 -13.29 19.60 7.95
C GLU A 122 -13.13 18.29 8.74
N LYS A 123 -12.93 17.16 8.05
CA LYS A 123 -12.71 15.85 8.68
C LYS A 123 -11.25 15.70 9.09
N THR A 124 -11.05 15.39 10.36
CA THR A 124 -9.75 14.97 10.89
C THR A 124 -9.55 13.46 10.67
N ILE A 125 -8.30 13.02 10.69
CA ILE A 125 -7.96 11.61 10.81
C ILE A 125 -7.31 11.37 12.17
N ASP A 126 -7.85 10.41 12.92
CA ASP A 126 -7.31 9.95 14.19
C ASP A 126 -6.85 8.50 13.96
N PRO A 127 -5.63 8.25 13.46
CA PRO A 127 -5.21 6.89 13.12
C PRO A 127 -5.02 6.03 14.38
N GLU A 128 -5.11 4.72 14.21
CA GLU A 128 -4.72 3.78 15.25
C GLU A 128 -3.20 3.84 15.46
N VAL A 129 -2.80 3.75 16.73
CA VAL A 129 -1.40 3.78 17.15
C VAL A 129 -1.11 2.43 17.79
N SER A 130 -0.11 1.73 17.26
CA SER A 130 0.28 0.41 17.74
C SER A 130 0.86 0.47 19.17
N GLU A 131 1.00 -0.69 19.82
CA GLU A 131 1.66 -0.79 21.13
C GLU A 131 3.14 -0.33 21.11
N GLU A 132 3.74 -0.16 19.93
CA GLU A 132 5.09 0.35 19.76
C GLU A 132 5.12 1.83 19.34
N GLY A 133 3.94 2.43 19.09
CA GLY A 133 3.80 3.83 18.74
C GLY A 133 3.75 4.12 17.24
N HIS A 134 3.69 3.09 16.39
CA HIS A 134 3.60 3.23 14.93
C HIS A 134 2.19 3.63 14.52
N PHE A 135 2.08 4.47 13.50
CA PHE A 135 0.81 4.76 12.84
C PHE A 135 0.99 4.73 11.31
N SER A 136 -0.10 4.43 10.62
CA SER A 136 -0.20 4.45 9.15
C SER A 136 -1.51 5.13 8.76
N ILE A 137 -1.49 5.91 7.68
CA ILE A 137 -2.63 6.72 7.25
C ILE A 137 -2.80 6.65 5.74
N SER A 138 -4.05 6.48 5.30
CA SER A 138 -4.46 6.74 3.92
C SER A 138 -4.88 8.20 3.76
N PHE A 139 -4.27 8.90 2.80
CA PHE A 139 -4.65 10.25 2.36
C PHE A 139 -5.45 10.24 1.05
N SER A 140 -5.88 9.07 0.54
CA SER A 140 -6.62 8.97 -0.73
C SER A 140 -7.83 9.88 -0.84
N ASP A 141 -8.55 10.08 0.26
CA ASP A 141 -9.75 10.92 0.31
C ASP A 141 -9.45 12.40 0.65
N LYS A 142 -8.17 12.75 0.81
CA LYS A 142 -7.71 14.08 1.22
C LYS A 142 -7.21 14.90 0.05
N GLU A 143 -7.66 16.16 0.01
CA GLU A 143 -7.11 17.14 -0.90
C GLU A 143 -5.98 17.90 -0.19
N ILE A 144 -4.75 17.49 -0.49
CA ILE A 144 -3.51 18.17 -0.07
C ILE A 144 -2.86 18.84 -1.28
N ARG A 145 -2.27 20.02 -1.06
CA ARG A 145 -1.62 20.83 -2.10
C ARG A 145 -0.26 21.30 -1.62
N GLU A 146 0.64 21.58 -2.56
CA GLU A 146 1.92 22.21 -2.24
C GLU A 146 1.71 23.49 -1.40
N ASN A 147 2.51 23.65 -0.34
CA ASN A 147 2.44 24.75 0.63
C ASN A 147 1.19 24.75 1.54
N ASP A 148 0.43 23.66 1.55
CA ASP A 148 -0.49 23.41 2.65
C ASP A 148 0.29 23.10 3.94
N ASP A 149 -0.27 23.48 5.08
CA ASP A 149 0.22 23.09 6.41
C ASP A 149 -0.79 22.13 7.03
N ILE A 150 -0.40 20.87 7.22
CA ILE A 150 -1.21 19.87 7.91
C ILE A 150 -0.93 20.00 9.40
N ARG A 151 -1.99 20.20 10.19
CA ARG A 151 -1.86 20.31 11.64
C ARG A 151 -1.94 18.95 12.29
N VAL A 152 -0.92 18.65 13.08
CA VAL A 152 -0.81 17.39 13.80
C VAL A 152 -0.89 17.66 15.30
N TYR A 153 -1.80 16.96 15.97
CA TYR A 153 -1.99 17.05 17.42
C TYR A 153 -1.58 15.72 18.05
N ILE A 154 -0.66 15.77 19.01
CA ILE A 154 -0.27 14.62 19.84
C ILE A 154 -0.78 14.84 21.25
N PHE A 155 -1.54 13.89 21.79
CA PHE A 155 -2.17 14.00 23.10
C PHE A 155 -2.22 12.64 23.80
N GLY A 156 -2.70 12.59 25.05
CA GLY A 156 -2.71 11.36 25.84
C GLY A 156 -1.35 11.10 26.53
N GLY A 157 -1.08 9.86 26.94
CA GLY A 157 0.21 9.46 27.51
C GLY A 157 0.67 10.16 28.80
N GLY A 158 -0.19 10.94 29.46
CA GLY A 158 0.19 11.79 30.58
C GLY A 158 0.74 13.16 30.19
N LEU A 159 0.64 13.54 28.90
CA LEU A 159 0.89 14.92 28.46
C LEU A 159 -0.06 15.89 29.15
N PRO A 160 0.42 17.08 29.57
CA PRO A 160 -0.40 18.06 30.28
C PRO A 160 -1.44 18.75 29.38
N HIS A 161 -1.14 18.88 28.09
CA HIS A 161 -1.97 19.46 27.04
C HIS A 161 -1.54 18.86 25.68
N GLU A 162 -2.36 19.05 24.65
CA GLU A 162 -2.04 18.63 23.28
C GLU A 162 -0.80 19.34 22.75
N GLN A 163 0.09 18.60 22.09
CA GLN A 163 1.27 19.14 21.43
C GLN A 163 0.96 19.29 19.95
N THR A 164 1.12 20.49 19.40
CA THR A 164 0.75 20.79 18.01
C THR A 164 1.99 20.97 17.15
N PHE A 165 1.95 20.39 15.95
CA PHE A 165 2.96 20.54 14.91
C PHE A 165 2.28 20.98 13.61
N GLU A 166 2.95 21.82 12.82
CA GLU A 166 2.53 22.17 11.45
C GLU A 166 3.49 21.48 10.47
N LEU A 167 2.98 20.51 9.71
CA LEU A 167 3.74 19.79 8.70
C LEU A 167 3.52 20.44 7.33
N PRO A 168 4.56 21.06 6.74
CA PRO A 168 4.44 21.66 5.42
C PRO A 168 4.37 20.57 4.35
N VAL A 169 3.49 20.77 3.37
CA VAL A 169 3.36 19.90 2.20
C VAL A 169 4.30 20.39 1.09
N HIS A 170 5.25 19.54 0.73
CA HIS A 170 6.22 19.77 -0.33
C HIS A 170 5.59 19.53 -1.73
N PRO A 171 6.23 20.05 -2.81
CA PRO A 171 5.81 19.74 -4.17
C PRO A 171 5.85 18.24 -4.44
N SER A 172 5.02 17.78 -5.38
CA SER A 172 5.03 16.36 -5.77
C SER A 172 6.42 15.90 -6.21
N GLU A 173 6.83 14.73 -5.74
CA GLU A 173 8.13 14.12 -6.04
C GLU A 173 7.96 12.61 -6.28
N GLU A 174 8.62 12.10 -7.33
CA GLU A 174 8.53 10.67 -7.71
C GLU A 174 8.98 9.77 -6.56
N GLY A 175 8.14 8.82 -6.17
CA GLY A 175 8.40 7.90 -5.06
C GLY A 175 7.88 8.39 -3.71
N MET A 176 7.34 9.61 -3.62
CA MET A 176 6.76 10.17 -2.38
C MET A 176 5.25 9.91 -2.24
N GLU A 177 4.69 9.03 -3.09
CA GLU A 177 3.33 8.50 -2.94
C GLU A 177 3.19 7.66 -1.66
N VAL A 178 4.27 7.02 -1.21
CA VAL A 178 4.33 6.21 0.01
C VAL A 178 5.47 6.72 0.88
N ILE A 179 5.13 7.46 1.93
CA ILE A 179 6.09 7.95 2.91
C ILE A 179 6.29 6.86 3.97
N GLN A 180 7.50 6.31 4.00
CA GLN A 180 7.92 5.28 4.95
C GLN A 180 8.37 5.90 6.27
N SER A 181 8.29 5.11 7.34
CA SER A 181 8.94 5.39 8.61
C SER A 181 10.27 4.64 8.68
N ASP A 182 11.25 5.18 9.40
CA ASP A 182 12.53 4.53 9.72
C ASP A 182 12.39 3.42 10.78
N ALA A 183 11.20 3.26 11.38
CA ALA A 183 10.92 2.21 12.35
C ALA A 183 10.96 0.80 11.73
N ASP A 184 11.48 -0.17 12.48
CA ASP A 184 11.46 -1.57 12.05
C ASP A 184 10.11 -2.21 12.38
N THR A 185 9.25 -2.30 11.36
CA THR A 185 7.90 -2.89 11.42
C THR A 185 7.83 -4.29 10.81
N SER A 186 8.98 -4.90 10.50
CA SER A 186 9.04 -6.15 9.72
C SER A 186 8.21 -7.29 10.32
N ALA A 187 8.20 -7.42 11.65
CA ALA A 187 7.48 -8.49 12.33
C ALA A 187 5.95 -8.28 12.32
N GLN A 188 5.51 -7.02 12.43
CA GLN A 188 4.10 -6.63 12.36
C GLN A 188 3.57 -6.76 10.93
N GLU A 189 4.38 -6.39 9.94
CA GLU A 189 4.07 -6.59 8.53
C GLU A 189 3.93 -8.07 8.21
N GLU A 190 4.87 -8.93 8.62
CA GLU A 190 4.77 -10.38 8.42
C GLU A 190 3.48 -10.96 9.02
N ALA A 191 3.10 -10.52 10.23
CA ALA A 191 1.86 -10.94 10.87
C ALA A 191 0.61 -10.47 10.11
N LEU A 192 0.60 -9.22 9.64
CA LEU A 192 -0.49 -8.67 8.83
C LEU A 192 -0.68 -9.46 7.52
N LEU A 193 0.42 -9.85 6.89
CA LEU A 193 0.39 -10.62 5.64
C LEU A 193 -0.20 -12.03 5.81
N GLU A 194 -0.19 -12.61 7.01
CA GLU A 194 -0.86 -13.89 7.29
C GLU A 194 -2.39 -13.79 7.29
N GLU A 195 -2.94 -12.57 7.44
CA GLU A 195 -4.39 -12.31 7.49
C GLU A 195 -4.97 -11.86 6.15
N VAL A 196 -4.15 -11.77 5.09
CA VAL A 196 -4.58 -11.31 3.77
C VAL A 196 -4.42 -12.41 2.73
N SER A 197 -5.50 -12.67 1.99
CA SER A 197 -5.53 -13.67 0.92
C SER A 197 -5.69 -12.97 -0.43
N LEU A 198 -4.57 -12.70 -1.09
CA LEU A 198 -4.52 -12.14 -2.43
C LEU A 198 -4.34 -13.25 -3.49
N PRO A 199 -5.35 -13.54 -4.34
CA PRO A 199 -5.20 -14.46 -5.47
C PRO A 199 -4.11 -14.01 -6.45
N ASP A 200 -3.68 -14.91 -7.32
CA ASP A 200 -2.74 -14.56 -8.38
C ASP A 200 -3.45 -13.79 -9.50
N ILE A 201 -2.74 -12.82 -10.09
CA ILE A 201 -3.26 -12.02 -11.20
C ILE A 201 -2.78 -12.65 -12.49
N GLN A 202 -3.72 -12.94 -13.39
CA GLN A 202 -3.42 -13.53 -14.68
C GLN A 202 -3.55 -12.50 -15.79
N THR A 203 -3.00 -12.79 -16.97
CA THR A 203 -3.16 -11.93 -18.13
C THR A 203 -4.63 -11.85 -18.56
N GLY A 204 -5.15 -10.66 -18.76
CA GLY A 204 -6.55 -10.44 -19.14
C GLY A 204 -7.50 -10.24 -17.96
N THR A 205 -6.99 -10.31 -16.72
CA THR A 205 -7.77 -9.94 -15.54
C THR A 205 -8.19 -8.47 -15.66
N LYS A 206 -9.50 -8.22 -15.56
CA LYS A 206 -10.07 -6.87 -15.54
C LYS A 206 -10.66 -6.54 -14.18
N THR A 207 -11.37 -7.50 -13.58
CA THR A 207 -11.84 -7.43 -12.21
C THR A 207 -10.95 -8.30 -11.33
N TYR A 208 -10.47 -7.75 -10.22
CA TYR A 208 -9.69 -8.46 -9.23
C TYR A 208 -10.38 -8.39 -7.87
N GLU A 209 -10.51 -9.55 -7.25
CA GLU A 209 -11.23 -9.76 -6.01
C GLU A 209 -10.32 -10.48 -5.02
N ALA A 210 -10.30 -9.99 -3.79
CA ALA A 210 -9.52 -10.59 -2.73
C ALA A 210 -10.16 -10.36 -1.36
N GLU A 211 -9.81 -11.21 -0.41
CA GLU A 211 -10.30 -11.13 0.96
C GLU A 211 -9.19 -10.59 1.88
N THR A 212 -9.59 -9.75 2.82
CA THR A 212 -8.72 -9.20 3.86
C THR A 212 -9.28 -9.51 5.24
N GLY A 213 -8.38 -9.62 6.22
CA GLY A 213 -8.74 -9.61 7.64
C GLY A 213 -9.54 -8.37 8.03
N ASP A 214 -10.27 -8.48 9.15
CA ASP A 214 -11.12 -7.42 9.70
C ASP A 214 -10.33 -6.21 10.22
N MET A 215 -9.07 -6.44 10.58
CA MET A 215 -8.14 -5.41 11.04
C MET A 215 -7.61 -4.51 9.91
N VAL A 216 -7.78 -4.90 8.64
CA VAL A 216 -7.34 -4.07 7.52
C VAL A 216 -8.16 -2.78 7.48
N GLU A 217 -7.48 -1.64 7.50
CA GLU A 217 -8.06 -0.30 7.53
C GLU A 217 -8.24 0.24 6.12
N ASN A 218 -7.24 0.02 5.26
CA ASN A 218 -7.26 0.44 3.85
C ASN A 218 -6.31 -0.43 3.01
N VAL A 219 -6.55 -0.47 1.71
CA VAL A 219 -5.69 -1.11 0.72
C VAL A 219 -5.52 -0.17 -0.47
N HIS A 220 -4.27 0.09 -0.83
CA HIS A 220 -3.90 0.78 -2.06
C HIS A 220 -3.17 -0.16 -2.99
N TYR A 221 -3.01 0.23 -4.25
CA TYR A 221 -2.21 -0.52 -5.18
C TYR A 221 -1.47 0.38 -6.17
N SER A 222 -0.35 -0.14 -6.69
CA SER A 222 0.35 0.39 -7.85
C SER A 222 0.37 -0.62 -8.98
N ILE A 223 0.48 -0.13 -10.21
CA ILE A 223 0.77 -0.94 -11.39
C ILE A 223 2.08 -0.43 -11.99
N ASP A 224 3.07 -1.32 -12.11
CA ASP A 224 4.41 -1.02 -12.62
C ASP A 224 5.08 0.19 -11.92
N GLY A 225 4.76 0.38 -10.63
CA GLY A 225 5.27 1.47 -9.79
C GLY A 225 4.43 2.75 -9.80
N GLU A 226 3.41 2.85 -10.65
CA GLU A 226 2.48 3.99 -10.66
C GLU A 226 1.32 3.71 -9.70
N MET A 227 1.24 4.47 -8.59
CA MET A 227 0.16 4.35 -7.61
C MET A 227 -1.18 4.82 -8.18
N VAL A 228 -2.23 4.06 -7.92
CA VAL A 228 -3.60 4.42 -8.29
C VAL A 228 -4.27 5.11 -7.11
N ARG A 229 -4.81 6.32 -7.34
CA ARG A 229 -5.57 7.10 -6.35
C ARG A 229 -6.98 6.54 -6.16
N GLN A 230 -7.09 5.38 -5.51
CA GLN A 230 -8.36 4.75 -5.18
C GLN A 230 -8.24 3.93 -3.90
N ASP A 231 -9.18 4.14 -2.97
CA ASP A 231 -9.36 3.23 -1.84
C ASP A 231 -10.02 1.94 -2.33
N LEU A 232 -9.36 0.80 -2.12
CA LEU A 232 -9.86 -0.49 -2.61
C LEU A 232 -10.73 -1.26 -1.61
N LEU A 233 -10.72 -0.86 -0.34
CA LEU A 233 -11.33 -1.65 0.71
C LEU A 233 -12.83 -1.40 0.83
N VAL A 234 -13.61 -2.44 0.54
CA VAL A 234 -15.05 -2.48 0.79
C VAL A 234 -15.29 -3.29 2.06
N LYS A 235 -15.64 -2.61 3.16
CA LYS A 235 -16.03 -3.29 4.41
C LYS A 235 -17.49 -3.73 4.32
N SER A 236 -17.77 -4.97 4.69
CA SER A 236 -19.13 -5.50 4.75
C SER A 236 -20.00 -4.65 5.70
N ALA A 237 -21.26 -4.41 5.33
CA ALA A 237 -22.24 -3.77 6.22
C ALA A 237 -22.77 -4.73 7.30
N ASP A 238 -22.39 -6.01 7.24
CA ASP A 238 -22.80 -7.04 8.17
C ASP A 238 -21.85 -7.07 9.37
N HIS A 239 -22.33 -6.57 10.50
CA HIS A 239 -21.57 -6.56 11.76
C HIS A 239 -21.14 -7.96 12.23
N ASP A 240 -21.75 -9.04 11.71
CA ASP A 240 -21.43 -10.41 12.08
C ASP A 240 -20.33 -11.05 11.17
N ASN A 241 -19.96 -10.43 10.04
CA ASN A 241 -18.81 -10.83 9.21
C ASN A 241 -17.96 -9.61 8.79
N PRO A 242 -17.01 -9.16 9.63
CA PRO A 242 -16.28 -7.92 9.43
C PRO A 242 -15.12 -8.02 8.42
N GLU A 243 -14.97 -9.16 7.75
CA GLU A 243 -13.95 -9.35 6.70
C GLU A 243 -14.10 -8.27 5.61
N GLY A 244 -12.97 -7.73 5.18
CA GLY A 244 -12.91 -6.77 4.10
C GLY A 244 -12.80 -7.47 2.77
N GLU A 245 -13.48 -6.96 1.75
CA GLU A 245 -13.31 -7.40 0.37
C GLU A 245 -12.56 -6.29 -0.38
N ILE A 246 -11.53 -6.68 -1.11
CA ILE A 246 -10.93 -5.87 -2.16
C ILE A 246 -11.69 -6.20 -3.42
N VAL A 247 -12.34 -5.20 -4.01
CA VAL A 247 -12.88 -5.31 -5.37
C VAL A 247 -12.34 -4.15 -6.17
N VAL A 248 -11.50 -4.47 -7.16
CA VAL A 248 -10.94 -3.47 -8.07
C VAL A 248 -11.25 -3.86 -9.50
N GLU A 249 -11.65 -2.87 -10.27
CA GLU A 249 -11.71 -2.97 -11.72
C GLU A 249 -10.53 -2.17 -12.30
N PHE A 250 -9.71 -2.83 -13.11
CA PHE A 250 -8.60 -2.19 -13.78
C PHE A 250 -9.09 -1.47 -15.05
N ASP A 251 -8.61 -0.24 -15.26
CA ASP A 251 -8.90 0.56 -16.46
C ASP A 251 -8.60 -0.22 -17.75
N GLU A 252 -7.49 -0.96 -17.75
CA GLU A 252 -7.09 -1.87 -18.82
C GLU A 252 -6.88 -3.29 -18.25
N SER A 253 -7.20 -4.30 -19.05
CA SER A 253 -6.92 -5.68 -18.65
C SER A 253 -5.42 -5.90 -18.44
N SER A 254 -5.09 -6.61 -17.37
CA SER A 254 -3.70 -6.92 -16.99
C SER A 254 -2.91 -7.58 -18.12
N ALA A 255 -1.69 -7.13 -18.32
CA ALA A 255 -0.76 -7.65 -19.32
C ALA A 255 0.32 -8.51 -18.68
N ALA A 256 0.74 -9.57 -19.37
CA ALA A 256 1.78 -10.47 -18.89
C ALA A 256 3.07 -9.71 -18.55
N GLY A 257 3.57 -9.92 -17.33
CA GLY A 257 4.80 -9.28 -16.84
C GLY A 257 4.62 -7.91 -16.21
N GLN A 258 3.40 -7.38 -16.13
CA GLN A 258 3.11 -6.26 -15.23
C GLN A 258 3.32 -6.68 -13.77
N THR A 259 3.69 -5.72 -12.95
CA THR A 259 3.82 -5.90 -11.50
C THR A 259 2.76 -5.07 -10.79
N PHE A 260 1.97 -5.72 -9.96
CA PHE A 260 1.07 -5.08 -9.01
C PHE A 260 1.73 -5.07 -7.64
N GLU A 261 1.73 -3.93 -6.96
CA GLU A 261 2.09 -3.86 -5.55
C GLU A 261 0.87 -3.44 -4.75
N PHE A 262 0.45 -4.26 -3.80
CA PHE A 262 -0.62 -3.94 -2.87
C PHE A 262 -0.03 -3.44 -1.56
N TYR A 263 -0.51 -2.31 -1.08
CA TYR A 263 -0.12 -1.70 0.18
C TYR A 263 -1.29 -1.82 1.16
N ILE A 264 -1.09 -2.59 2.22
CA ILE A 264 -2.12 -2.98 3.18
C ILE A 264 -1.86 -2.23 4.48
N LEU A 265 -2.79 -1.38 4.87
CA LEU A 265 -2.70 -0.57 6.09
C LEU A 265 -3.54 -1.23 7.18
N ALA A 266 -2.94 -1.51 8.33
CA ALA A 266 -3.64 -2.03 9.51
C ALA A 266 -2.84 -1.78 10.78
N ASN A 267 -3.51 -1.44 11.89
CA ASN A 267 -2.91 -1.39 13.23
C ASN A 267 -1.63 -0.52 13.29
N GLY A 268 -1.62 0.57 12.54
CA GLY A 268 -0.49 1.49 12.47
C GLY A 268 0.72 1.03 11.66
N VAL A 269 0.59 -0.02 10.84
CA VAL A 269 1.66 -0.47 9.93
C VAL A 269 1.17 -0.58 8.48
N THR A 270 2.09 -0.50 7.53
CA THR A 270 1.84 -0.71 6.11
C THR A 270 2.65 -1.90 5.61
N ALA A 271 2.00 -2.99 5.21
CA ALA A 271 2.67 -4.13 4.57
C ALA A 271 2.55 -4.05 3.04
N LYS A 272 3.56 -4.57 2.32
CA LYS A 272 3.57 -4.61 0.85
C LYS A 272 3.55 -6.04 0.31
N ILE A 273 2.64 -6.33 -0.61
CA ILE A 273 2.61 -7.59 -1.39
C ILE A 273 2.85 -7.28 -2.86
N GLU A 274 3.86 -7.90 -3.45
CA GLU A 274 4.10 -7.85 -4.89
C GLU A 274 3.44 -9.06 -5.58
N LYS A 275 2.69 -8.80 -6.65
CA LYS A 275 2.08 -9.81 -7.55
C LYS A 275 2.53 -9.54 -8.97
N GLN A 276 3.22 -10.50 -9.58
CA GLN A 276 3.54 -10.44 -11.00
C GLN A 276 2.41 -11.07 -11.81
N VAL A 277 1.99 -10.41 -12.88
CA VAL A 277 0.95 -10.93 -13.76
C VAL A 277 1.48 -12.14 -14.52
N GLU A 278 0.93 -13.30 -14.18
CA GLU A 278 1.26 -14.55 -14.83
C GLU A 278 0.50 -14.70 -16.16
N LYS A 279 1.06 -15.53 -17.05
CA LYS A 279 0.30 -15.97 -18.22
C LYS A 279 -0.70 -17.00 -17.75
N SER A 280 -1.97 -16.82 -18.10
CA SER A 280 -2.95 -17.90 -17.94
C SER A 280 -2.42 -19.18 -18.58
N SER A 281 -2.55 -20.28 -17.86
CA SER A 281 -2.17 -21.60 -18.35
C SER A 281 -2.98 -21.98 -19.59
N GLU A 282 -2.49 -22.94 -20.38
CA GLU A 282 -3.23 -23.44 -21.54
C GLU A 282 -4.60 -24.03 -21.15
N ASP A 283 -4.72 -24.56 -19.94
CA ASP A 283 -5.96 -25.13 -19.41
C ASP A 283 -6.95 -24.02 -19.02
N GLU A 284 -6.50 -22.96 -18.34
CA GLU A 284 -7.34 -21.79 -17.99
C GLU A 284 -7.83 -21.04 -19.23
N GLN A 285 -6.98 -20.89 -20.25
CA GLN A 285 -7.40 -20.29 -21.52
C GLN A 285 -8.50 -21.11 -22.20
N GLN A 286 -8.36 -22.45 -22.18
CA GLN A 286 -9.39 -23.34 -22.71
C GLN A 286 -10.69 -23.25 -21.90
N SER A 287 -10.62 -23.14 -20.57
CA SER A 287 -11.79 -22.92 -19.73
C SER A 287 -12.45 -21.58 -20.04
N ALA A 288 -11.70 -20.48 -20.11
CA ALA A 288 -12.24 -19.16 -20.45
C ALA A 288 -12.89 -19.12 -21.83
N ASP A 289 -12.28 -19.78 -22.83
CA ASP A 289 -12.86 -19.90 -24.18
C ASP A 289 -14.14 -20.74 -24.18
N ARG A 290 -14.18 -21.85 -23.42
CA ARG A 290 -15.39 -22.66 -23.23
C ARG A 290 -16.51 -21.82 -22.61
N ILE A 291 -16.23 -21.10 -21.52
CA ILE A 291 -17.21 -20.23 -20.85
C ILE A 291 -17.77 -19.21 -21.85
N ARG A 292 -16.91 -18.55 -22.65
CA ARG A 292 -17.37 -17.61 -23.69
C ARG A 292 -18.21 -18.26 -24.77
N GLU A 293 -17.90 -19.49 -25.18
CA GLU A 293 -18.68 -20.22 -26.19
C GLU A 293 -20.06 -20.64 -25.66
N GLU A 294 -20.16 -20.97 -24.37
CA GLU A 294 -21.40 -21.40 -23.70
C GLU A 294 -22.26 -20.22 -23.22
N THR A 295 -21.67 -19.02 -23.14
CA THR A 295 -22.34 -17.81 -22.65
C THR A 295 -23.05 -17.06 -23.78
N GLU A 296 -24.37 -16.92 -23.65
CA GLU A 296 -25.22 -16.14 -24.54
C GLU A 296 -25.65 -14.85 -23.85
N LEU A 297 -25.10 -13.73 -24.33
CA LEU A 297 -25.39 -12.38 -23.85
C LEU A 297 -25.93 -11.55 -25.03
N PRO A 298 -27.23 -11.22 -25.06
CA PRO A 298 -27.83 -10.35 -26.08
C PRO A 298 -27.25 -8.93 -26.10
N GLU A 299 -27.67 -8.12 -27.08
CA GLU A 299 -27.35 -6.69 -27.10
C GLU A 299 -28.13 -5.95 -26.00
N ILE A 300 -27.49 -4.94 -25.40
CA ILE A 300 -28.13 -4.02 -24.45
C ILE A 300 -28.45 -2.74 -25.20
N THR A 301 -29.68 -2.24 -25.07
CA THR A 301 -30.13 -0.96 -25.65
C THR A 301 -30.66 -0.07 -24.56
N LEU A 302 -30.80 1.23 -24.83
CA LEU A 302 -31.35 2.21 -23.87
C LEU A 302 -32.75 1.86 -23.32
N ASP A 303 -33.52 1.02 -24.02
CA ASP A 303 -34.85 0.57 -23.61
C ASP A 303 -34.86 -0.77 -22.88
N THR A 304 -33.70 -1.41 -22.68
CA THR A 304 -33.58 -2.66 -21.93
C THR A 304 -33.86 -2.42 -20.44
N THR A 305 -34.99 -2.95 -19.96
CA THR A 305 -35.35 -2.88 -18.52
C THR A 305 -35.00 -4.15 -17.76
N ASN A 306 -35.16 -5.30 -18.41
CA ASN A 306 -34.79 -6.62 -17.87
C ASN A 306 -33.89 -7.27 -18.91
N TYR A 307 -32.66 -7.52 -18.52
CA TYR A 307 -31.67 -8.16 -19.35
C TYR A 307 -31.64 -9.65 -19.05
N GLU A 308 -31.88 -10.46 -20.08
CA GLU A 308 -31.90 -11.92 -19.99
C GLU A 308 -30.65 -12.46 -20.68
N GLY A 309 -29.92 -13.33 -19.99
CA GLY A 309 -28.74 -14.00 -20.51
C GLY A 309 -28.70 -15.46 -20.09
N LYS A 310 -27.71 -16.18 -20.61
CA LYS A 310 -27.52 -17.60 -20.33
C LYS A 310 -26.04 -17.96 -20.27
N THR A 311 -25.66 -18.86 -19.37
CA THR A 311 -24.32 -19.46 -19.31
C THR A 311 -24.38 -20.88 -18.73
N ASP A 312 -23.26 -21.45 -18.27
CA ASP A 312 -23.23 -22.74 -17.55
C ASP A 312 -24.09 -22.65 -16.27
N PRO A 313 -25.04 -23.58 -16.04
CA PRO A 313 -25.91 -23.58 -14.85
C PRO A 313 -25.20 -23.64 -13.50
N ASN A 314 -23.96 -24.11 -13.45
CA ASN A 314 -23.15 -24.19 -12.23
C ASN A 314 -22.15 -23.04 -12.10
N ALA A 315 -22.14 -22.09 -13.05
CA ALA A 315 -21.31 -20.91 -12.96
C ALA A 315 -21.90 -19.86 -12.03
N GLU A 316 -21.04 -19.02 -11.49
CA GLU A 316 -21.39 -17.76 -10.85
C GLU A 316 -21.29 -16.63 -11.88
N VAL A 317 -22.28 -15.72 -11.89
CA VAL A 317 -22.27 -14.53 -12.74
C VAL A 317 -22.30 -13.30 -11.86
N LYS A 318 -21.23 -12.51 -11.92
CA LYS A 318 -21.12 -11.19 -11.28
C LYS A 318 -21.21 -10.11 -12.36
N VAL A 319 -21.97 -9.06 -12.07
CA VAL A 319 -22.17 -7.93 -12.97
C VAL A 319 -21.70 -6.65 -12.32
N THR A 320 -20.91 -5.87 -13.05
CA THR A 320 -20.42 -4.55 -12.64
C THR A 320 -20.67 -3.50 -13.72
N ASP A 321 -20.70 -2.24 -13.30
CA ASP A 321 -20.63 -1.07 -14.18
C ASP A 321 -19.37 -0.30 -13.81
N PRO A 322 -18.39 -0.17 -14.73
CA PRO A 322 -17.13 0.51 -14.47
C PRO A 322 -17.31 1.99 -14.08
N GLU A 323 -18.37 2.63 -14.56
CA GLU A 323 -18.68 4.01 -14.24
C GLU A 323 -19.37 4.15 -12.86
N LEU A 324 -19.85 3.03 -12.30
CA LEU A 324 -20.52 2.95 -11.01
C LEU A 324 -19.87 1.84 -10.14
N PRO A 325 -18.65 2.05 -9.61
CA PRO A 325 -17.86 1.01 -8.94
C PRO A 325 -18.53 0.37 -7.71
N ASN A 326 -19.53 1.04 -7.11
CA ASN A 326 -20.30 0.51 -5.99
C ASN A 326 -21.49 -0.37 -6.42
N TRP A 327 -21.70 -0.55 -7.73
CA TRP A 327 -22.78 -1.39 -8.25
C TRP A 327 -22.24 -2.74 -8.71
N ILE A 328 -22.35 -3.68 -7.80
CA ILE A 328 -21.92 -5.07 -7.99
C ILE A 328 -23.14 -5.96 -7.73
N VAL A 329 -23.45 -6.85 -8.67
CA VAL A 329 -24.60 -7.76 -8.56
C VAL A 329 -24.17 -9.18 -8.91
N THR A 330 -24.32 -10.10 -7.95
CA THR A 330 -24.26 -11.55 -8.23
C THR A 330 -25.65 -12.04 -8.64
N LEU A 331 -25.72 -12.79 -9.74
CA LEU A 331 -26.98 -13.27 -10.31
C LEU A 331 -27.27 -14.72 -9.92
N ASP A 332 -28.54 -14.99 -9.63
CA ASP A 332 -29.05 -16.36 -9.49
C ASP A 332 -29.33 -16.96 -10.87
N LEU A 333 -28.78 -18.14 -11.13
CA LEU A 333 -29.03 -18.92 -12.35
C LEU A 333 -30.08 -20.00 -12.10
N ASP A 334 -30.92 -20.26 -13.10
CA ASP A 334 -31.83 -21.41 -13.07
C ASP A 334 -31.14 -22.73 -13.47
N GLU A 335 -31.89 -23.84 -13.45
CA GLU A 335 -31.37 -25.17 -13.78
C GLU A 335 -30.85 -25.31 -15.23
N ASP A 336 -31.23 -24.39 -16.11
CA ASP A 336 -30.80 -24.31 -17.49
C ASP A 336 -29.72 -23.23 -17.70
N GLY A 337 -29.30 -22.53 -16.64
CA GLY A 337 -28.28 -21.49 -16.65
C GLY A 337 -28.77 -20.12 -17.15
N ASN A 338 -30.09 -19.92 -17.21
CA ASN A 338 -30.65 -18.60 -17.54
C ASN A 338 -30.65 -17.71 -16.31
N PHE A 339 -30.43 -16.42 -16.53
CA PHE A 339 -30.51 -15.39 -15.48
C PHE A 339 -31.27 -14.17 -15.97
N THR A 340 -31.68 -13.32 -15.02
CA THR A 340 -32.30 -12.02 -15.31
C THR A 340 -31.67 -10.94 -14.47
N LEU A 341 -31.20 -9.87 -15.11
CA LEU A 341 -30.65 -8.68 -14.49
C LEU A 341 -31.60 -7.49 -14.72
N PRO A 342 -32.18 -6.91 -13.65
CA PRO A 342 -32.91 -5.66 -13.75
C PRO A 342 -31.94 -4.49 -14.02
N LEU A 343 -32.16 -3.76 -15.12
CA LEU A 343 -31.37 -2.60 -15.55
C LEU A 343 -32.17 -1.29 -15.53
N GLU A 344 -33.39 -1.31 -14.97
CA GLU A 344 -34.26 -0.12 -14.89
C GLU A 344 -33.52 1.06 -14.24
N ASP A 345 -33.50 2.19 -14.95
CA ASP A 345 -32.83 3.43 -14.56
C ASP A 345 -31.30 3.30 -14.34
N ARG A 346 -30.66 2.22 -14.84
CA ARG A 346 -29.20 2.01 -14.78
C ARG A 346 -28.47 2.36 -16.06
N ILE A 347 -29.17 2.25 -17.18
CA ILE A 347 -28.61 2.60 -18.48
C ILE A 347 -28.90 4.09 -18.73
N GLU A 348 -27.85 4.91 -18.77
CA GLU A 348 -27.97 6.36 -18.91
C GLU A 348 -27.72 6.83 -20.34
N GLU A 349 -26.75 6.22 -21.04
CA GLU A 349 -26.33 6.65 -22.36
C GLU A 349 -25.77 5.53 -23.26
N PRO A 350 -25.84 5.68 -24.60
CA PRO A 350 -25.14 4.78 -25.51
C PRO A 350 -23.63 4.85 -25.30
N GLY A 351 -22.95 3.71 -25.37
CA GLY A 351 -21.52 3.59 -25.11
C GLY A 351 -21.17 3.15 -23.69
N GLN A 352 -22.11 3.22 -22.74
CA GLN A 352 -21.93 2.68 -21.39
C GLN A 352 -21.59 1.18 -21.46
N ILE A 353 -20.62 0.73 -20.66
CA ILE A 353 -20.15 -0.66 -20.64
C ILE A 353 -20.72 -1.36 -19.42
N ILE A 354 -21.39 -2.50 -19.63
CA ILE A 354 -21.78 -3.44 -18.56
C ILE A 354 -20.88 -4.66 -18.64
N GLN A 355 -20.26 -5.06 -17.54
CA GLN A 355 -19.35 -6.19 -17.50
C GLN A 355 -19.99 -7.40 -16.83
N PHE A 356 -19.80 -8.56 -17.44
CA PHE A 356 -20.23 -9.85 -16.91
C PHE A 356 -18.99 -10.69 -16.64
N THR A 357 -18.68 -10.91 -15.36
CA THR A 357 -17.66 -11.87 -14.93
C THR A 357 -18.35 -13.20 -14.67
N ILE A 358 -17.96 -14.22 -15.42
CA ILE A 358 -18.51 -15.58 -15.30
C ILE A 358 -17.41 -16.49 -14.78
N THR A 359 -17.68 -17.18 -13.68
CA THR A 359 -16.76 -18.10 -13.00
C THR A 359 -17.36 -19.51 -13.00
N ASP A 360 -16.65 -20.50 -13.54
CA ASP A 360 -17.11 -21.88 -13.58
C ASP A 360 -16.94 -22.63 -12.24
N GLU A 361 -17.43 -23.87 -12.16
CA GLU A 361 -17.38 -24.70 -10.94
C GLU A 361 -15.96 -25.02 -10.46
N ASP A 362 -14.98 -24.96 -11.37
CA ASP A 362 -13.57 -25.19 -11.09
C ASP A 362 -12.85 -23.89 -10.67
N GLY A 363 -13.55 -22.75 -10.66
CA GLY A 363 -13.03 -21.44 -10.30
C GLY A 363 -12.34 -20.68 -11.45
N ASN A 364 -12.43 -21.16 -12.69
CA ASN A 364 -11.90 -20.42 -13.84
C ASN A 364 -12.87 -19.32 -14.22
N SER A 365 -12.37 -18.11 -14.47
CA SER A 365 -13.21 -16.96 -14.78
C SER A 365 -12.89 -16.29 -16.11
N THR A 366 -13.87 -15.59 -16.66
CA THR A 366 -13.72 -14.72 -17.82
C THR A 366 -14.66 -13.54 -17.72
N THR A 367 -14.20 -12.36 -18.17
CA THR A 367 -15.04 -11.16 -18.24
C THR A 367 -15.46 -10.91 -19.68
N ILE A 368 -16.75 -10.63 -19.87
CA ILE A 368 -17.37 -10.28 -21.16
C ILE A 368 -18.02 -8.91 -21.03
N GLU A 369 -17.62 -7.99 -21.89
CA GLU A 369 -18.15 -6.62 -21.91
C GLU A 369 -19.31 -6.46 -22.88
N LYS A 370 -20.33 -5.71 -22.47
CA LYS A 370 -21.46 -5.31 -23.30
C LYS A 370 -21.60 -3.80 -23.33
N GLU A 371 -21.35 -3.24 -24.50
CA GLU A 371 -21.60 -1.83 -24.80
C GLU A 371 -23.09 -1.60 -25.10
N VAL A 372 -23.70 -0.66 -24.37
CA VAL A 372 -25.06 -0.18 -24.60
C VAL A 372 -25.14 0.50 -25.97
N GLN A 373 -26.08 0.03 -26.80
CA GLN A 373 -26.30 0.50 -28.17
C GLN A 373 -27.35 1.62 -28.30
#